data_AF-A0A7C2SPS3-F1
#
_entry.id   AF-A0A7C2SPS3-F1
#
_cell.length_a   1.000
_cell.length_b   1.000
_cell.length_c   1.000
_cell.angle_alpha   90.00
_cell.angle_beta   90.00
_cell.angle_gamma   90.00
#
_symmetry.space_group_name_H-M   'P 1'
#
loop_
_entity.id
_entity.type
_entity.pdbx_description
1 polymer ?
#
loop_
_entity_poly.entity_id
_entity_poly.type
_entity_poly.pdbx_seq_one_letter_code
_entity_poly.pdbx_strand_id
1 'polypeptide(L)' 'MRTRRFLVAGRVQGVGFRYFVYREAQRLGLSGFVRNLGDGRVEVVATG' A
#
# COMPACT_ATOMS: atom_id res chain seq x y z
N MET A 1 10.06 -12.11 11.22
CA MET A 1 9.10 -11.22 10.54
C MET A 1 9.75 -9.86 10.33
N ARG A 2 9.71 -9.31 9.12
CA ARG A 2 10.24 -7.98 8.78
C ARG A 2 9.11 -7.08 8.30
N THR A 3 9.14 -5.84 8.74
CA THR A 3 8.21 -4.80 8.28
C THR A 3 8.93 -3.84 7.34
N ARG A 4 8.29 -3.48 6.23
CA ARG A 4 8.80 -2.49 5.27
C ARG A 4 7.75 -1.43 4.99
N ARG A 5 8.24 -0.21 4.76
CA ARG A 5 7.45 0.97 4.42
C ARG A 5 7.80 1.42 3.01
N PHE A 6 6.78 1.72 2.20
CA PHE A 6 6.91 2.23 0.85
C PHE A 6 6.08 3.50 0.69
N LEU A 7 6.63 4.49 -0.02
CA LEU A 7 5.93 5.70 -0.43
C LEU A 7 5.87 5.71 -1.95
N VAL A 8 4.66 5.64 -2.50
CA VAL A 8 4.44 5.56 -3.94
C VAL A 8 3.89 6.90 -4.43
N ALA A 9 4.51 7.45 -5.48
CA ALA A 9 4.12 8.71 -6.10
C ALA A 9 3.67 8.50 -7.55
N GLY A 10 3.00 9.51 -8.12
CA GLY A 10 2.44 9.49 -9.47
C GLY A 10 0.92 9.42 -9.47
N ARG A 11 0.32 8.84 -10.54
CA ARG A 11 -1.13 8.67 -10.64
C ARG A 11 -1.60 7.46 -9.82
N VAL A 12 -1.63 7.61 -8.49
CA VAL A 12 -1.92 6.52 -7.53
C VAL A 12 -3.20 6.72 -6.72
N GLN A 13 -3.80 7.91 -6.73
CA GLN A 13 -5.07 8.18 -6.06
C GLN A 13 -6.24 8.21 -7.06
N GLY A 14 -7.43 7.79 -6.62
CA GLY A 14 -8.63 7.75 -7.47
C GLY A 14 -8.62 6.67 -8.56
N VAL A 15 -7.61 5.78 -8.58
CA VAL A 15 -7.42 4.75 -9.62
C VAL A 15 -7.51 3.31 -9.10
N GLY A 16 -8.03 3.11 -7.89
CA GLY A 16 -8.15 1.79 -7.27
C GLY A 16 -6.84 1.20 -6.71
N PHE A 17 -5.75 1.96 -6.67
CA PHE A 17 -4.43 1.47 -6.22
C PHE A 17 -4.44 0.86 -4.81
N ARG A 18 -5.13 1.47 -3.85
CA ARG A 18 -5.24 0.92 -2.47
C ARG A 18 -5.88 -0.48 -2.46
N TYR A 19 -6.93 -0.67 -3.26
CA TYR A 19 -7.62 -1.95 -3.36
C TYR A 19 -6.73 -3.01 -4.02
N PHE A 20 -5.98 -2.63 -5.06
CA PHE A 20 -4.96 -3.49 -5.67
C PHE A 20 -3.92 -3.95 -4.64
N VAL A 21 -3.33 -3.02 -3.88
CA VAL A 21 -2.34 -3.34 -2.83
C VAL A 21 -2.93 -4.27 -1.77
N TYR A 22 -4.15 -3.99 -1.31
CA TYR A 22 -4.84 -4.84 -0.33
C TYR A 22 -5.01 -6.28 -0.82
N ARG A 23 -5.52 -6.47 -2.05
CA ARG A 23 -5.69 -7.80 -2.64
C ARG A 23 -4.37 -8.56 -2.78
N GLU A 24 -3.32 -7.87 -3.18
CA GLU A 24 -2.01 -8.47 -3.34
C GLU A 24 -1.36 -8.85 -2.00
N ALA A 25 -1.53 -8.01 -0.96
CA ALA A 25 -1.10 -8.34 0.39
C ALA A 25 -1.81 -9.61 0.91
N GLN A 26 -3.11 -9.76 0.68
CA GLN A 26 -3.84 -10.99 1.03
C GLN A 26 -3.31 -12.20 0.26
N ARG A 27 -3.07 -12.08 -1.04
CA ARG A 27 -2.54 -13.16 -1.89
C ARG A 27 -1.17 -13.64 -1.41
N LEU A 28 -0.33 -12.72 -0.92
CA LEU A 28 1.01 -12.99 -0.42
C LEU A 28 1.06 -13.36 1.07
N GLY A 29 -0.08 -13.37 1.78
CA GLY A 29 -0.12 -13.63 3.22
C GLY A 29 0.56 -12.53 4.06
N LEU A 30 0.66 -11.31 3.54
CA LEU A 30 1.25 -10.17 4.24
C LEU A 30 0.22 -9.42 5.07
N SER A 31 0.65 -8.89 6.21
CA SER A 31 -0.15 -8.01 7.08
C SER A 31 0.32 -6.56 7.00
N GLY A 32 -0.53 -5.60 7.35
CA GLY A 32 -0.18 -4.18 7.35
C GLY A 32 -1.30 -3.27 6.86
N PHE A 33 -0.95 -2.11 6.30
CA PHE A 33 -1.94 -1.13 5.84
C PHE A 33 -1.50 -0.39 4.58
N VAL A 34 -2.49 0.20 3.91
CA VAL A 34 -2.31 1.13 2.79
C VAL A 34 -3.21 2.35 2.95
N ARG A 35 -2.67 3.57 2.80
CA ARG A 35 -3.46 4.81 2.92
C ARG A 35 -3.01 5.89 1.93
N ASN A 36 -3.95 6.75 1.54
CA ASN A 36 -3.65 7.96 0.79
C ASN A 36 -3.01 8.99 1.74
N LEU A 37 -2.01 9.71 1.25
CA LEU A 37 -1.44 10.87 1.92
C LEU A 37 -1.97 12.16 1.29
N GLY A 38 -1.94 13.26 2.06
CA GLY A 38 -2.44 14.57 1.61
C GLY A 38 -1.62 15.20 0.47
N ASP A 39 -0.38 14.75 0.27
CA ASP A 39 0.52 15.22 -0.80
C ASP A 39 0.35 14.46 -2.13
N GLY A 40 -0.70 13.64 -2.25
CA GLY A 40 -0.98 12.86 -3.46
C GLY A 40 -0.29 11.49 -3.51
N ARG A 41 0.62 11.17 -2.58
CA ARG A 41 1.25 9.83 -2.50
C ARG A 41 0.34 8.79 -1.85
N VAL A 42 0.74 7.53 -1.95
CA VAL A 42 0.18 6.42 -1.16
C VAL A 42 1.27 5.81 -0.30
N GLU A 43 0.97 5.62 0.98
CA GLU A 43 1.81 4.91 1.92
C GLU A 43 1.37 3.45 2.05
N VAL A 44 2.32 2.53 1.96
CA VAL A 44 2.13 1.10 2.20
C VAL A 44 3.07 0.66 3.30
N VAL A 45 2.54 -0.02 4.32
CA VAL A 45 3.33 -0.74 5.32
C VAL A 45 2.94 -2.20 5.24
N ALA A 46 3.92 -3.08 5.06
CA ALA A 46 3.72 -4.52 4.92
C ALA A 46 4.69 -5.30 5.82
N THR A 47 4.19 -6.37 6.43
CA THR A 47 4.89 -7.25 7.38
C THR A 47 4.68 -8.70 6.99
N GLY A 48 5.78 -9.45 6.92
CA GLY A 48 5.84 -10.88 6.59
C GLY A 48 7.15 -11.53 7.04
#